data_AF-A0A9D1YQ39-F1
#
_entry.id   AF-A0A9D1YQ39-F1
#
_cell.length_a   1.000
_cell.length_b   1.000
_cell.length_c   1.000
_cell.angle_alpha   90.00
_cell.angle_beta   90.00
_cell.angle_gamma   90.00
#
_symmetry.space_group_name_H-M   'P 1'
#
loop_
_entity.id
_entity.type
_entity.pdbx_description
1 polymer ?
#
loop_
_entity_poly.entity_id
_entity_poly.type
_entity_poly.pdbx_seq_one_letter_code
_entity_poly.pdbx_strand_id
1 'polypeptide(L)'
;GCDLTEGWFQAEPGRVYDLKLRVQDRRISVTIDGNEYLSVTERPAEVERLYHSAALDEEDGSLILKVVNLQEKEETAQIRLDGPEKMEGRGFPVTARVFTMTGRPEQENSFEEPEAVSPVQSSLTLEGESFSYRFPALSLTVIRIPARG
;
A
#
# COMPACT_ATOMS: atom_id res chain seq x y z
N GLY A 1 -0.25 -3.08 -9.83
CA GLY A 1 -0.28 -4.54 -9.60
C GLY A 1 -0.40 -5.24 -10.94
N CYS A 2 0.36 -6.32 -11.17
CA CYS A 2 0.10 -7.21 -12.28
C CYS A 2 -0.99 -8.17 -11.82
N ASP A 3 -2.13 -8.16 -12.48
CA ASP A 3 -3.27 -9.00 -12.14
C ASP A 3 -3.41 -10.08 -13.21
N LEU A 4 -3.17 -11.34 -12.83
CA LEU A 4 -3.29 -12.52 -13.70
C LEU A 4 -4.71 -13.09 -13.68
N THR A 5 -5.71 -12.35 -13.17
CA THR A 5 -7.10 -12.83 -13.03
C THR A 5 -7.91 -12.86 -14.34
N GLU A 6 -7.33 -12.50 -15.49
CA GLU A 6 -8.09 -12.34 -16.74
C GLU A 6 -8.31 -13.64 -17.56
N GLY A 7 -7.89 -14.83 -17.09
CA GLY A 7 -8.05 -16.08 -17.86
C GLY A 7 -8.72 -17.21 -17.09
N TRP A 8 -9.99 -17.51 -17.41
CA TRP A 8 -10.72 -18.67 -16.88
C TRP A 8 -10.94 -19.73 -17.96
N PHE A 9 -10.15 -20.82 -17.92
CA PHE A 9 -10.30 -21.96 -18.81
C PHE A 9 -11.10 -23.08 -18.12
N GLN A 10 -12.15 -23.57 -18.77
CA GLN A 10 -12.92 -24.72 -18.30
C GLN A 10 -12.57 -25.95 -19.16
N ALA A 11 -11.97 -26.96 -18.53
CA ALA A 11 -11.60 -28.21 -19.20
C ALA A 11 -12.81 -29.15 -19.39
N GLU A 12 -12.84 -29.87 -20.50
CA GLU A 12 -13.86 -30.89 -20.78
C GLU A 12 -13.43 -32.25 -20.20
N PRO A 13 -14.34 -32.99 -19.51
CA PRO A 13 -14.04 -34.32 -19.00
C PRO A 13 -13.64 -35.29 -20.12
N GLY A 14 -12.52 -35.98 -19.93
CA GLY A 14 -12.03 -37.00 -20.86
C GLY A 14 -11.30 -36.47 -22.10
N ARG A 15 -11.11 -35.14 -22.21
CA ARG A 15 -10.28 -34.53 -23.26
C ARG A 15 -8.87 -34.23 -22.76
N VAL A 16 -7.89 -34.52 -23.59
CA VAL A 16 -6.48 -34.14 -23.39
C VAL A 16 -6.24 -32.82 -24.12
N TYR A 17 -5.52 -31.90 -23.48
CA TYR A 17 -5.20 -30.58 -24.04
C TYR A 17 -3.69 -30.37 -24.04
N ASP A 18 -3.18 -29.73 -25.09
CA ASP A 18 -1.80 -29.26 -25.16
C ASP A 18 -1.73 -27.80 -24.73
N LEU A 19 -1.28 -27.56 -23.50
CA LEU A 19 -1.07 -26.23 -22.94
C LEU A 19 0.37 -25.79 -23.15
N LYS A 20 0.57 -24.58 -23.68
CA LYS A 20 1.90 -23.97 -23.78
C LYS A 20 1.88 -22.54 -23.26
N LEU A 21 2.65 -22.32 -22.20
CA LEU A 21 2.96 -21.00 -21.67
C LEU A 21 4.26 -20.49 -22.32
N ARG A 22 4.26 -19.25 -22.80
CA ARG A 22 5.46 -18.57 -23.31
C ARG A 22 5.58 -17.21 -22.65
N VAL A 23 6.75 -16.93 -22.10
CA VAL A 23 7.12 -15.62 -21.54
C VAL A 23 8.21 -15.03 -22.44
N GLN A 24 7.95 -13.84 -23.00
CA GLN A 24 8.93 -13.06 -23.76
C GLN A 24 8.89 -11.62 -23.27
N ASP A 25 10.01 -11.14 -22.75
CA ASP A 25 10.11 -9.89 -22.00
C ASP A 25 9.04 -9.83 -20.90
N ARG A 26 8.03 -8.98 -21.08
CA ARG A 26 6.90 -8.78 -20.17
C ARG A 26 5.61 -9.41 -20.70
N ARG A 27 5.64 -10.07 -21.86
CA ARG A 27 4.48 -10.70 -22.48
C ARG A 27 4.39 -12.15 -22.03
N ILE A 28 3.29 -12.48 -21.38
CA ILE A 28 2.87 -13.83 -21.00
C ILE A 28 1.79 -14.25 -21.97
N SER A 29 2.04 -15.29 -22.78
CA SER A 29 1.06 -15.87 -23.68
C SER A 29 0.80 -17.34 -23.36
N VAL A 30 -0.46 -17.75 -23.36
CA VAL A 30 -0.93 -19.13 -23.20
C VAL A 30 -1.55 -19.57 -24.52
N THR A 31 -1.16 -20.73 -25.02
CA THR A 31 -1.86 -21.41 -26.11
C THR A 31 -2.48 -22.72 -25.62
N ILE A 32 -3.66 -23.06 -26.12
CA ILE A 32 -4.35 -24.33 -25.89
C ILE A 32 -4.57 -25.00 -27.25
N ASP A 33 -4.07 -26.22 -27.41
CA ASP A 33 -4.10 -26.98 -28.68
C ASP A 33 -3.57 -26.16 -29.87
N GLY A 34 -2.48 -25.40 -29.62
CA GLY A 34 -1.82 -24.56 -30.62
C GLY A 34 -2.49 -23.21 -30.91
N ASN A 35 -3.67 -22.93 -30.35
CA ASN A 35 -4.38 -21.66 -30.50
C ASN A 35 -4.07 -20.70 -29.34
N GLU A 36 -3.77 -19.43 -29.62
CA GLU A 36 -3.58 -18.42 -28.57
C GLU A 36 -4.88 -18.24 -27.78
N TYR A 37 -4.79 -18.44 -26.48
CA TYR A 37 -5.90 -18.36 -25.54
C TYR A 37 -5.81 -17.08 -24.71
N LEU A 38 -4.62 -16.75 -24.23
CA LEU A 38 -4.37 -15.54 -23.45
C LEU A 38 -3.05 -14.92 -23.90
N SER A 39 -3.00 -13.61 -23.99
CA SER A 39 -1.74 -12.89 -24.13
C SER A 39 -1.78 -11.57 -23.38
N VAL A 40 -1.13 -11.53 -22.23
CA VAL A 40 -1.03 -10.35 -21.36
C VAL A 40 0.38 -9.80 -21.43
N THR A 41 0.51 -8.48 -21.53
CA THR A 41 1.79 -7.82 -21.29
C THR A 41 1.74 -7.20 -19.90
N GLU A 42 2.59 -7.67 -19.00
CA GLU A 42 2.74 -7.06 -17.69
C GLU A 42 3.10 -5.58 -17.88
N ARG A 43 2.32 -4.68 -17.30
CA ARG A 43 2.69 -3.26 -17.29
C ARG A 43 3.79 -3.03 -16.25
N PRO A 44 4.83 -2.22 -16.55
CA PRO A 44 5.78 -1.80 -15.54
C PRO A 44 5.03 -1.27 -14.33
N ALA A 45 5.44 -1.71 -13.14
CA ALA A 45 5.03 -1.02 -11.95
C ALA A 45 5.59 0.40 -12.07
N GLU A 46 4.74 1.38 -12.33
CA GLU A 46 5.13 2.77 -12.17
C GLU A 46 5.49 2.94 -10.69
N VAL A 47 6.71 3.42 -10.44
CA VAL A 47 7.15 3.68 -9.08
C VAL A 47 6.39 4.92 -8.62
N GLU A 48 5.41 4.72 -7.73
CA GLU A 48 4.72 5.84 -7.10
C GLU A 48 5.67 6.54 -6.12
N ARG A 49 5.50 7.86 -5.97
CA ARG A 49 6.32 8.64 -5.03
C ARG A 49 6.04 8.21 -3.59
N LEU A 50 4.77 7.96 -3.29
CA LEU A 50 4.27 7.52 -1.99
C LEU A 50 3.45 6.25 -2.20
N TYR A 51 3.77 5.20 -1.45
CA TYR A 51 2.92 4.03 -1.35
C TYR A 51 2.08 4.15 -0.09
N HIS A 52 0.80 3.80 -0.15
CA HIS A 52 -0.08 3.94 0.99
C HIS A 52 -1.09 2.81 1.11
N SER A 53 -1.54 2.58 2.34
CA SER A 53 -2.65 1.67 2.65
C SER A 53 -3.41 2.19 3.86
N ALA A 54 -4.70 1.85 3.95
CA ALA A 54 -5.54 2.19 5.08
C ALA A 54 -6.27 0.95 5.58
N ALA A 55 -6.38 0.81 6.90
CA ALA A 55 -7.12 -0.26 7.55
C ALA A 55 -7.92 0.31 8.72
N LEU A 56 -9.05 -0.35 9.03
CA LEU A 56 -9.74 -0.11 10.29
C LEU A 56 -9.25 -1.12 11.32
N ASP A 57 -8.99 -0.64 12.51
CA ASP A 57 -8.83 -1.48 13.68
C ASP A 57 -10.22 -1.90 14.17
N GLU A 58 -10.49 -3.20 14.23
CA GLU A 58 -11.80 -3.73 14.62
C GLU A 58 -12.05 -3.59 16.13
N GLU A 59 -10.99 -3.45 16.94
CA GLU A 59 -11.12 -3.38 18.40
C GLU A 59 -11.69 -2.03 18.85
N ASP A 60 -11.17 -0.94 18.30
CA ASP A 60 -11.53 0.42 18.72
C ASP A 60 -12.06 1.32 17.57
N GLY A 61 -12.16 0.78 16.35
CA GLY A 61 -12.62 1.50 15.17
C GLY A 61 -11.63 2.52 14.62
N SER A 62 -10.39 2.56 15.12
CA SER A 62 -9.37 3.50 14.65
C SER A 62 -9.06 3.29 13.18
N LEU A 63 -8.91 4.38 12.44
CA LEU A 63 -8.35 4.34 11.10
C LEU A 63 -6.82 4.38 11.19
N ILE A 64 -6.16 3.39 10.60
CA ILE A 64 -4.71 3.30 10.50
C ILE A 64 -4.32 3.57 9.05
N LEU A 65 -3.68 4.71 8.81
CA LEU A 65 -3.07 5.06 7.53
C LEU A 65 -1.56 4.74 7.60
N LYS A 66 -1.05 3.96 6.64
CA LYS A 66 0.37 3.68 6.50
C LYS A 66 0.84 4.29 5.19
N VAL A 67 1.93 5.05 5.22
CA VAL A 67 2.52 5.70 4.05
C VAL A 67 4.02 5.46 4.04
N VAL A 68 4.55 5.06 2.89
CA VAL A 68 5.97 4.86 2.64
C VAL A 68 6.41 5.89 1.60
N ASN A 69 7.40 6.70 1.96
CA ASN A 69 8.10 7.58 1.03
C ASN A 69 9.44 6.95 0.64
N LEU A 70 9.55 6.50 -0.61
CA LEU A 70 10.79 5.94 -1.16
C LEU A 70 11.74 7.01 -1.72
N GLN A 71 11.33 8.28 -1.75
CA GLN A 71 12.14 9.36 -2.28
C GLN A 71 13.21 9.78 -1.27
N GLU A 72 14.37 10.19 -1.77
CA GLU A 72 15.45 10.81 -0.97
C GLU A 72 15.14 12.27 -0.57
N LYS A 73 13.89 12.70 -0.74
CA LYS A 73 13.40 14.03 -0.37
C LYS A 73 12.05 13.91 0.31
N GLU A 74 11.69 14.93 1.07
CA GLU A 74 10.36 15.04 1.65
C GLU A 74 9.30 15.11 0.55
N GLU A 75 8.17 14.45 0.78
CA GLU A 75 7.00 14.50 -0.10
C GLU A 75 5.79 14.95 0.71
N THR A 76 5.07 15.93 0.18
CA THR A 76 3.86 16.48 0.82
C THR A 76 2.64 15.94 0.10
N ALA A 77 1.69 15.38 0.86
CA ALA A 77 0.43 14.92 0.31
C ALA A 77 -0.75 15.62 0.98
N GLN A 78 -1.82 15.81 0.20
CA GLN A 78 -3.15 16.11 0.72
C GLN A 78 -3.84 14.78 1.00
N ILE A 79 -4.24 14.56 2.24
CA ILE A 79 -4.96 13.36 2.67
C ILE A 79 -6.41 13.77 2.88
N ARG A 80 -7.34 13.00 2.31
CA ARG A 80 -8.78 13.13 2.53
C ARG A 80 -9.33 11.81 3.05
N LEU A 81 -10.08 11.89 4.14
CA LEU A 81 -10.75 10.76 4.75
C LEU A 81 -12.17 10.66 4.16
N ASP A 82 -12.34 9.89 3.08
CA ASP A 82 -13.64 9.69 2.43
C ASP A 82 -14.35 8.43 2.96
N GLY A 83 -15.67 8.49 3.18
CA GLY A 83 -16.50 7.34 3.55
C GLY A 83 -17.64 7.66 4.53
N PRO A 84 -18.87 7.95 4.06
CA PRO A 84 -19.97 8.45 4.90
C PRO A 84 -20.36 7.52 6.06
N GLU A 85 -20.37 6.21 5.87
CA GLU A 85 -20.73 5.24 6.94
C GLU A 85 -19.61 5.04 7.98
N LYS A 86 -18.35 5.38 7.66
CA LYS A 86 -17.19 5.22 8.56
C LYS A 86 -16.84 6.49 9.32
N MET A 87 -17.53 7.59 8.99
CA MET A 87 -17.36 8.92 9.58
C MET A 87 -18.54 9.31 10.49
N GLU A 88 -19.63 8.54 10.51
CA GLU A 88 -20.74 8.73 11.46
C GLU A 88 -20.22 8.65 12.91
N GLY A 89 -20.10 9.82 13.56
CA GLY A 89 -19.62 9.96 14.93
C GLY A 89 -18.15 10.40 15.09
N ARG A 90 -17.39 10.57 13.99
CA ARG A 90 -16.03 11.11 14.05
C ARG A 90 -16.08 12.64 14.09
N GLY A 91 -16.19 13.18 15.30
CA GLY A 91 -16.14 14.62 15.54
C GLY A 91 -14.73 15.18 15.35
N PHE A 92 -14.64 16.38 14.80
CA PHE A 92 -13.42 17.18 14.79
C PHE A 92 -13.50 18.27 15.87
N PRO A 93 -12.37 18.64 16.49
CA PRO A 93 -11.02 18.17 16.22
C PRO A 93 -10.76 16.76 16.79
N VAL A 94 -9.84 16.02 16.16
CA VAL A 94 -9.38 14.71 16.64
C VAL A 94 -7.86 14.66 16.70
N THR A 95 -7.30 14.16 17.80
CA THR A 95 -5.85 14.01 17.95
C THR A 95 -5.42 12.61 17.51
N ALA A 96 -4.75 12.53 16.37
CA ALA A 96 -4.15 11.31 15.86
C ALA A 96 -2.76 11.08 16.46
N ARG A 97 -2.38 9.80 16.63
CA ARG A 97 -0.99 9.41 16.94
C ARG A 97 -0.26 9.15 15.65
N VAL A 98 0.97 9.63 15.55
CA VAL A 98 1.82 9.45 14.39
C VAL A 98 3.10 8.74 14.80
N PHE A 99 3.45 7.67 14.09
CA PHE A 99 4.69 6.94 14.27
C PHE A 99 5.49 7.07 12.99
N THR A 100 6.66 7.69 13.06
CA THR A 100 7.52 7.89 11.90
C THR A 100 8.85 7.21 12.13
N MET A 101 9.24 6.37 11.18
CA MET A 101 10.54 5.71 11.14
C MET A 101 11.29 6.20 9.91
N THR A 102 12.53 6.64 10.10
CA THR A 102 13.43 7.12 9.05
C THR A 102 14.84 6.68 9.40
N GLY A 103 15.70 6.56 8.40
CA GLY A 103 17.10 6.16 8.56
C GLY A 103 17.82 6.25 7.23
N ARG A 104 19.14 6.08 7.25
CA ARG A 104 19.91 5.91 6.01
C ARG A 104 19.66 4.51 5.42
N PRO A 105 19.74 4.32 4.10
CA PRO A 105 19.51 3.01 3.47
C PRO A 105 20.37 1.87 4.05
N GLU A 106 21.59 2.20 4.48
CA GLU A 106 22.55 1.28 5.07
C GLU A 106 22.47 1.18 6.60
N GLN A 107 21.59 1.95 7.25
CA GLN A 107 21.48 1.98 8.70
C GLN A 107 20.62 0.81 9.19
N GLU A 108 21.12 0.11 10.20
CA GLU A 108 20.45 -1.04 10.81
C GLU A 108 20.59 -1.01 12.34
N ASN A 109 19.74 -1.77 13.03
CA ASN A 109 19.86 -1.98 14.47
C ASN A 109 20.90 -3.07 14.74
N SER A 110 21.83 -2.82 15.66
CA SER A 110 22.84 -3.77 16.11
C SER A 110 22.64 -4.16 17.58
N PHE A 111 23.49 -5.04 18.12
CA PHE A 111 23.47 -5.32 19.56
C PHE A 111 23.93 -4.11 20.39
N GLU A 112 24.88 -3.33 19.87
CA GLU A 112 25.38 -2.11 20.49
C GLU A 112 24.41 -0.93 20.36
N GLU A 113 23.70 -0.85 19.24
CA GLU A 113 22.73 0.21 18.92
C GLU A 113 21.38 -0.40 18.47
N PRO A 114 20.59 -0.97 19.41
CA PRO A 114 19.38 -1.72 19.08
C PRO A 114 18.21 -0.85 18.58
N GLU A 115 18.29 0.47 18.77
CA GLU A 115 17.24 1.42 18.39
C GLU A 115 17.73 2.49 17.39
N ALA A 116 18.85 2.23 16.70
CA ALA A 116 19.44 3.12 15.71
C ALA A 116 18.44 3.58 14.63
N VAL A 117 17.54 2.69 14.21
CA VAL A 117 16.36 2.97 13.39
C VAL A 117 15.14 2.40 14.11
N SER A 118 14.35 3.30 14.69
CA SER A 118 13.13 2.96 15.43
C SER A 118 12.04 4.01 15.17
N PRO A 119 10.75 3.65 15.33
CA PRO A 119 9.67 4.60 15.16
C PRO A 119 9.66 5.67 16.26
N VAL A 120 9.63 6.94 15.87
CA VAL A 120 9.42 8.08 16.77
C VAL A 120 7.93 8.43 16.79
N GLN A 121 7.36 8.50 17.99
CA GLN A 121 5.96 8.88 18.18
C GLN A 121 5.79 10.40 18.29
N SER A 122 4.80 10.94 17.60
CA SER A 122 4.29 12.31 17.74
C SER A 122 2.76 12.32 17.66
N SER A 123 2.16 13.52 17.73
CA SER A 123 0.71 13.71 17.63
C SER A 123 0.37 14.74 16.55
N LEU A 124 -0.78 14.54 15.89
CA LEU A 124 -1.31 15.43 14.88
C LEU A 124 -2.79 15.71 15.18
N THR A 125 -3.14 16.97 15.38
CA THR A 125 -4.55 17.38 15.51
C THR A 125 -5.14 17.60 14.13
N LEU A 126 -6.23 16.90 13.84
CA LEU A 126 -7.00 17.06 12.61
C LEU A 126 -8.21 17.94 12.91
N GLU A 127 -8.31 19.05 12.20
CA GLU A 127 -9.44 20.00 12.32
C GLU A 127 -10.61 19.64 11.39
N GLY A 128 -10.41 18.68 10.49
CA GLY A 128 -11.40 18.25 9.51
C GLY A 128 -10.96 17.01 8.75
N GLU A 129 -11.80 16.61 7.79
CA GLU A 129 -11.66 15.38 7.01
C GLU A 129 -10.50 15.42 6.01
N SER A 130 -9.99 16.61 5.71
CA SER A 130 -8.87 16.82 4.82
C SER A 130 -7.75 17.55 5.54
N PHE A 131 -6.53 17.06 5.40
CA PHE A 131 -5.34 17.67 5.98
C PHE A 131 -4.13 17.46 5.08
N SER A 132 -3.09 18.28 5.28
CA SER A 132 -1.81 18.09 4.60
C SER A 132 -0.82 17.46 5.57
N TYR A 133 -0.03 16.51 5.07
CA TYR A 133 1.06 15.90 5.83
C TYR A 133 2.32 15.86 4.98
N ARG A 134 3.45 16.11 5.63
CA ARG A 134 4.77 16.05 5.02
C ARG A 134 5.49 14.78 5.48
N PHE A 135 5.70 13.87 4.55
CA PHE A 135 6.39 12.61 4.78
C PHE A 135 7.90 12.83 4.59
N PRO A 136 8.73 12.53 5.61
CA PRO A 136 10.19 12.63 5.47
C PRO A 136 10.72 11.77 4.34
N ALA A 137 11.93 12.07 3.86
CA ALA A 137 12.67 11.21 2.93
C ALA A 137 12.87 9.81 3.53
N LEU A 138 12.85 8.76 2.67
CA LEU A 138 13.16 7.38 3.04
C LEU A 138 12.47 6.96 4.35
N SER A 139 11.15 7.08 4.40
CA SER A 139 10.38 6.97 5.63
C SER A 139 9.18 6.03 5.53
N LEU A 140 8.84 5.45 6.67
CA LEU A 140 7.56 4.83 6.94
C LEU A 140 6.85 5.68 8.00
N THR A 141 5.65 6.16 7.68
CA THR A 141 4.78 6.86 8.61
C THR A 141 3.48 6.09 8.80
N VAL A 142 3.11 5.86 10.05
CA VAL A 142 1.82 5.28 10.45
C VAL A 142 1.04 6.34 11.23
N ILE A 143 -0.12 6.73 10.73
CA ILE A 143 -1.04 7.66 11.39
C ILE A 143 -2.23 6.86 11.90
N ARG A 144 -2.40 6.79 13.21
CA ARG A 144 -3.56 6.18 13.87
C ARG A 144 -4.53 7.28 14.31
N ILE A 145 -5.68 7.31 13.66
CA ILE A 145 -6.76 8.27 13.88
C ILE A 145 -7.87 7.55 14.65
N PRO A 146 -8.19 7.93 15.89
CA PRO A 146 -9.21 7.24 16.66
C PRO A 146 -10.61 7.43 16.04
N ALA A 147 -11.51 6.47 16.28
CA ALA A 147 -12.88 6.52 15.76
C ALA A 147 -13.68 7.71 16.31
N ARG A 148 -13.36 8.15 17.53
CA ARG A 148 -14.00 9.26 18.25
C ARG A 148 -12.93 10.13 18.90
N GLY A 149 -13.15 11.44 18.92
CA GLY A 149 -12.36 12.41 19.67
C GLY A 149 -12.81 12.52 21.12
#